data_AF-A0AA38I721-F1
#
_entry.id   AF-A0AA38I721-F1
#
_cell.length_a   1.000
_cell.length_b   1.000
_cell.length_c   1.000
_cell.angle_alpha   90.00
_cell.angle_beta   90.00
_cell.angle_gamma   90.00
#
_symmetry.space_group_name_H-M   'P 1'
#
loop_
_entity.id
_entity.type
_entity.pdbx_description
1 polymer ?
#
loop_
_entity_poly.entity_id
_entity_poly.type
_entity_poly.pdbx_seq_one_letter_code
_entity_poly.pdbx_strand_id
1 'polypeptide(L)'
;MPKNYQRKTQRQSWAQASMLGAINAVLSGTMGYLKASKSYNVPQSTLEDRVKKARQEASLEEASKKGMGRYKTVFSDEQENELVEYILLLESRLFGLTFKEL
;
A
#
# COMPACT_ATOMS: atom_id res chain seq x y z
N MET A 1 19.93 14.17 3.50
CA MET A 1 18.51 14.46 3.21
C MET A 1 18.00 13.49 2.16
N PRO A 2 16.77 12.94 2.31
CA PRO A 2 16.15 12.10 1.30
C PRO A 2 16.07 12.87 -0.02
N LYS A 3 16.54 12.27 -1.12
CA LYS A 3 16.39 12.89 -2.44
C LYS A 3 14.91 12.81 -2.82
N ASN A 4 14.33 13.93 -3.26
CA ASN A 4 12.98 13.96 -3.81
C ASN A 4 12.93 13.13 -5.11
N TYR A 5 12.69 11.83 -4.97
CA TYR A 5 12.61 10.91 -6.10
C TYR A 5 11.29 11.10 -6.85
N GLN A 6 11.36 11.47 -8.11
CA GLN A 6 10.21 11.48 -9.01
C GLN A 6 10.04 10.10 -9.65
N ARG A 7 8.87 9.50 -9.44
CA ARG A 7 8.55 8.17 -9.98
C ARG A 7 8.38 8.22 -11.50
N LYS A 8 9.03 7.29 -12.20
CA LYS A 8 8.99 7.21 -13.68
C LYS A 8 7.73 6.58 -14.26
N THR A 9 6.98 5.81 -13.47
CA THR A 9 5.81 5.06 -13.97
C THR A 9 4.54 5.40 -13.19
N GLN A 10 3.39 5.30 -13.87
CA GLN A 10 2.05 5.48 -13.28
C GLN A 10 1.39 4.15 -12.87
N ARG A 11 2.16 3.06 -12.74
CA ARG A 11 1.60 1.78 -12.30
C ARG A 11 0.95 1.95 -10.92
N GLN A 12 -0.22 1.35 -10.70
CA GLN A 12 -0.91 1.42 -9.39
C GLN A 12 -1.42 2.82 -9.01
N SER A 13 -1.68 3.67 -10.02
CA SER A 13 -2.30 5.00 -9.87
C SER A 13 -3.76 4.94 -9.39
N TRP A 14 -4.41 3.78 -9.42
CA TRP A 14 -5.78 3.58 -8.92
C TRP A 14 -5.88 3.79 -7.41
N ALA A 15 -7.02 4.29 -6.90
CA ALA A 15 -7.23 4.44 -5.45
C ALA A 15 -7.53 3.09 -4.79
N GLN A 16 -7.05 2.90 -3.55
CA GLN A 16 -7.28 1.65 -2.81
C GLN A 16 -8.78 1.41 -2.57
N ALA A 17 -9.52 2.45 -2.20
CA ALA A 17 -10.97 2.39 -2.04
C ALA A 17 -11.69 1.94 -3.33
N SER A 18 -11.25 2.42 -4.50
CA SER A 18 -11.80 1.99 -5.80
C SER A 18 -11.55 0.51 -6.07
N MET A 19 -10.35 0.01 -5.75
CA MET A 19 -10.02 -1.40 -5.89
C MET A 19 -10.84 -2.27 -4.92
N LEU A 20 -11.02 -1.83 -3.68
CA LEU A 20 -11.84 -2.51 -2.68
C LEU A 20 -13.31 -2.61 -3.14
N GLY A 21 -13.88 -1.49 -3.62
CA GLY A 21 -15.23 -1.47 -4.17
C GLY A 21 -15.39 -2.39 -5.38
N ALA A 22 -14.40 -2.42 -6.28
CA ALA A 22 -14.41 -3.31 -7.43
C ALA A 22 -14.34 -4.79 -7.02
N ILE A 23 -13.49 -5.15 -6.06
CA ILE A 23 -13.38 -6.52 -5.54
C ILE A 23 -14.72 -6.95 -4.91
N ASN A 24 -15.33 -6.10 -4.09
CA ASN A 24 -16.63 -6.36 -3.49
C ASN A 24 -17.75 -6.54 -4.52
N ALA A 25 -17.79 -5.70 -5.55
CA ALA A 25 -18.78 -5.80 -6.61
C ALA A 25 -18.66 -7.12 -7.39
N VAL A 26 -17.43 -7.61 -7.61
CA VAL A 26 -17.18 -8.88 -8.29
C VAL A 26 -17.50 -10.07 -7.38
N LEU A 27 -17.12 -10.03 -6.11
CA LEU A 27 -17.38 -11.13 -5.16
C LEU A 27 -18.86 -11.26 -4.81
N SER A 28 -19.59 -10.16 -4.71
CA SER A 28 -21.05 -10.14 -4.52
C SER A 28 -21.84 -10.57 -5.76
N GLY A 29 -21.18 -10.74 -6.92
CA GLY A 29 -21.84 -11.09 -8.18
C GLY A 29 -22.64 -9.95 -8.82
N THR A 30 -22.56 -8.73 -8.29
CA THR A 30 -23.29 -7.56 -8.83
C THR A 30 -22.72 -7.07 -10.17
N MET A 31 -21.41 -7.24 -10.38
CA MET A 31 -20.72 -6.83 -11.61
C MET A 31 -19.68 -7.88 -12.06
N GLY A 32 -19.58 -8.12 -13.37
CA GLY A 32 -18.45 -8.86 -13.94
C GLY A 32 -17.16 -8.01 -14.01
N TYR A 33 -16.01 -8.66 -14.23
CA TYR A 33 -14.69 -8.03 -14.23
C TYR A 33 -14.58 -6.80 -15.13
N LEU A 34 -15.09 -6.89 -16.36
CA LEU A 34 -15.05 -5.77 -17.32
C LEU A 34 -15.86 -4.56 -16.84
N LYS A 35 -17.06 -4.81 -16.28
CA LYS A 35 -17.96 -3.75 -15.80
C LYS A 35 -17.41 -3.10 -14.54
N ALA A 36 -16.90 -3.88 -13.59
CA ALA A 36 -16.26 -3.38 -12.39
C ALA A 36 -14.99 -2.56 -12.72
N SER A 37 -14.14 -3.07 -13.62
CA SER A 37 -12.94 -2.36 -14.12
C SER A 37 -13.27 -0.96 -14.62
N LYS A 38 -14.27 -0.83 -15.51
CA LYS A 38 -14.70 0.45 -16.06
C LYS A 38 -15.37 1.37 -15.02
N SER A 39 -16.19 0.80 -14.14
CA SER A 39 -16.97 1.58 -13.16
C SER A 39 -16.10 2.17 -12.06
N TYR A 40 -15.08 1.43 -11.61
CA TYR A 40 -14.16 1.86 -10.55
C TYR A 40 -12.83 2.41 -11.07
N ASN A 41 -12.67 2.51 -12.40
CA ASN A 41 -11.45 2.95 -13.08
C ASN A 41 -10.19 2.20 -12.60
N VAL A 42 -10.30 0.87 -12.52
CA VAL A 42 -9.21 -0.03 -12.09
C VAL A 42 -8.81 -0.96 -13.24
N PRO A 43 -7.52 -1.32 -13.39
CA PRO A 43 -7.11 -2.25 -14.44
C PRO A 43 -7.73 -3.63 -14.24
N GLN A 44 -8.30 -4.20 -15.31
CA GLN A 44 -9.00 -5.49 -15.26
C GLN A 44 -8.09 -6.64 -14.80
N SER A 45 -6.90 -6.78 -15.37
CA SER A 45 -5.96 -7.85 -15.00
C SER A 45 -5.57 -7.78 -13.52
N THR A 46 -5.35 -6.56 -13.01
CA THR A 46 -5.07 -6.35 -11.59
C THR A 46 -6.28 -6.73 -10.73
N LEU A 47 -7.49 -6.38 -11.15
CA LEU A 47 -8.71 -6.75 -10.45
C LEU A 47 -8.88 -8.28 -10.36
N GLU A 48 -8.65 -8.99 -11.47
CA GLU A 48 -8.70 -10.47 -11.51
C GLU A 48 -7.70 -11.10 -10.53
N ASP A 49 -6.45 -10.63 -10.54
CA ASP A 49 -5.41 -11.09 -9.60
C ASP A 49 -5.80 -10.83 -8.14
N ARG A 50 -6.35 -9.64 -7.83
CA ARG A 50 -6.76 -9.29 -6.47
C ARG A 50 -7.98 -10.08 -6.02
N VAL A 51 -8.96 -10.31 -6.88
CA VAL A 51 -10.13 -11.15 -6.57
C VAL A 51 -9.71 -12.60 -6.33
N LYS A 52 -8.76 -13.13 -7.11
CA LYS A 52 -8.19 -14.47 -6.87
C LYS A 52 -7.52 -14.55 -5.50
N LYS A 53 -6.74 -13.54 -5.11
CA LYS A 53 -6.14 -13.46 -3.77
C LYS A 53 -7.20 -13.34 -2.67
N ALA A 54 -8.21 -12.49 -2.85
CA ALA A 54 -9.31 -12.33 -1.89
C ALA A 54 -10.11 -13.63 -1.66
N ARG A 55 -10.16 -14.53 -2.65
CA ARG A 55 -10.77 -15.86 -2.51
C ARG A 55 -9.87 -16.86 -1.76
N GLN A 56 -8.56 -16.64 -1.74
CA GLN A 56 -7.57 -17.52 -1.13
C GLN A 56 -7.19 -17.08 0.30
N GLU A 57 -7.04 -15.78 0.53
CA GLU A 57 -6.64 -15.16 1.80
C GLU A 57 -7.75 -14.21 2.28
N ALA A 58 -8.13 -14.34 3.55
CA ALA A 58 -9.47 -14.04 4.05
C ALA A 58 -9.72 -12.57 4.48
N SER A 59 -9.09 -11.57 3.85
CA SER A 59 -9.53 -10.17 4.07
C SER A 59 -9.53 -9.32 2.80
N LEU A 60 -10.65 -8.63 2.57
CA LEU A 60 -10.86 -7.71 1.46
C LEU A 60 -9.88 -6.53 1.50
N GLU A 61 -9.54 -6.10 2.72
CA GLU A 61 -8.63 -4.98 2.94
C GLU A 61 -7.21 -5.32 2.47
N GLU A 62 -6.68 -6.48 2.84
CA GLU A 62 -5.36 -6.94 2.39
C GLU A 62 -5.32 -7.14 0.88
N ALA A 63 -6.40 -7.69 0.30
CA ALA A 63 -6.52 -7.84 -1.14
C ALA A 63 -6.54 -6.49 -1.87
N SER A 64 -7.04 -5.42 -1.25
CA SER A 64 -7.02 -4.06 -1.79
C SER A 64 -5.68 -3.34 -1.59
N LYS A 65 -4.89 -3.72 -0.58
CA LYS A 65 -3.68 -2.99 -0.17
C LYS A 65 -2.69 -2.83 -1.29
N LYS A 66 -2.11 -1.63 -1.34
CA LYS A 66 -1.07 -1.31 -2.31
C LYS A 66 0.28 -1.87 -1.84
N GLY A 67 0.87 -2.76 -2.62
CA GLY A 67 2.23 -3.25 -2.36
C GLY A 67 2.90 -3.64 -3.67
N MET A 68 4.02 -3.02 -3.98
CA MET A 68 4.85 -3.33 -5.14
C MET A 68 6.26 -3.66 -4.68
N GLY A 69 6.92 -4.57 -5.38
CA GLY A 69 8.31 -4.93 -5.10
C GLY A 69 8.47 -6.01 -4.03
N ARG A 70 9.72 -6.47 -3.90
CA ARG A 70 10.11 -7.56 -3.01
C ARG A 70 10.19 -7.10 -1.55
N TYR A 71 10.65 -5.88 -1.32
CA TYR A 71 10.87 -5.36 0.02
C TYR A 71 9.54 -5.09 0.73
N LYS A 72 9.51 -5.47 2.01
CA LYS A 72 8.38 -5.29 2.92
C LYS A 72 8.86 -4.48 4.12
N THR A 73 7.95 -3.74 4.72
CA THR A 73 8.20 -3.10 6.01
C THR A 73 8.49 -4.19 7.03
N VAL A 74 9.61 -4.04 7.75
CA VAL A 74 10.04 -5.01 8.77
C VAL A 74 9.46 -4.63 10.12
N PHE A 75 9.44 -3.33 10.42
CA PHE A 75 8.85 -2.78 11.62
C PHE A 75 7.34 -2.61 11.46
N SER A 76 6.61 -2.74 12.58
CA SER A 76 5.22 -2.31 12.67
C SER A 76 5.13 -0.78 12.74
N ASP A 77 3.97 -0.23 12.42
CA ASP A 77 3.73 1.21 12.52
C ASP A 77 4.00 1.72 13.95
N GLU A 78 3.72 0.91 14.98
CA GLU A 78 4.04 1.20 16.38
C GLU A 78 5.54 1.31 16.63
N GLN A 79 6.33 0.35 16.14
CA GLN A 79 7.80 0.36 16.27
C GLN A 79 8.43 1.52 15.50
N GLU A 80 7.90 1.85 14.31
CA GLU A 80 8.37 3.03 13.57
C GLU A 80 8.13 4.32 14.36
N ASN A 81 6.98 4.44 15.04
CA ASN A 81 6.69 5.60 15.90
C ASN A 81 7.63 5.68 17.11
N GLU A 82 7.92 4.56 17.78
CA GLU A 82 8.90 4.52 18.87
C GLU A 82 10.28 5.01 18.43
N LEU A 83 10.72 4.60 17.23
CA LEU A 83 12.00 5.05 16.67
C LEU A 83 11.98 6.56 16.38
N VAL A 84 10.88 7.09 15.83
CA VAL A 84 10.73 8.53 15.57
C VAL A 84 10.78 9.32 16.87
N GLU A 85 10.03 8.90 17.90
CA GLU A 85 10.04 9.54 19.21
C GLU A 85 11.44 9.51 19.85
N TYR A 86 12.14 8.39 19.72
CA TYR A 86 13.50 8.25 20.23
C TYR A 86 14.48 9.20 19.53
N ILE A 87 14.39 9.34 18.21
CA ILE A 87 15.22 10.27 17.44
C ILE A 87 14.97 11.72 17.88
N LEU A 88 13.69 12.11 18.04
CA LEU A 88 13.32 13.44 18.51
C LEU A 88 13.82 13.71 19.93
N LEU A 89 13.78 12.70 20.80
CA LEU A 89 14.32 12.79 22.16
C LEU A 89 15.84 12.98 22.14
N LEU A 90 16.57 12.24 21.32
CA LEU A 90 18.02 12.39 21.18
C LEU A 90 18.40 13.77 20.64
N GLU A 91 17.67 14.26 19.63
CA GLU A 91 17.85 15.61 19.08
C GLU A 91 17.64 16.68 20.15
N SER A 92 16.58 16.58 20.95
CA SER A 92 16.30 17.55 22.04
C SER A 92 17.41 17.62 23.10
N ARG A 93 18.18 16.54 23.25
CA ARG A 93 19.31 16.45 24.19
C ARG A 93 20.65 16.77 23.54
N LEU A 94 20.65 17.31 22.31
CA LEU A 94 21.83 17.64 21.51
C LEU A 94 22.69 16.42 21.13
N PHE A 95 22.12 15.21 21.18
CA PHE A 95 22.69 13.96 20.67
C PHE A 95 22.06 13.59 19.32
N GLY A 96 21.89 14.58 18.44
CA GLY A 96 21.31 14.33 17.11
C GLY A 96 22.15 13.31 16.34
N LEU A 97 21.51 12.27 15.82
CA LEU A 97 22.16 11.26 14.98
C LEU A 97 22.71 11.93 13.72
N THR A 98 24.02 11.82 13.52
CA THR A 98 24.68 12.31 12.30
C THR A 98 24.91 11.17 11.32
N PHE A 99 25.09 11.48 10.03
CA PHE A 99 25.25 10.48 8.96
C PHE A 99 26.43 9.51 9.15
N LYS A 100 27.33 9.76 10.10
CA LYS A 100 28.43 8.82 10.44
C LYS A 100 27.96 7.64 11.29
N GLU A 101 26.81 7.76 11.94
CA GLU A 101 26.27 6.79 12.89
C GLU A 101 25.13 5.94 12.28
N LEU A 102 24.80 6.19 11.00
CA LEU A 102 23.83 5.48 10.16
C LEU A 102 24.54 4.71 9.05
#